data_AF-A0A814ZT82-F1
#
_entry.id   AF-A0A814ZT82-F1
#
_cell.length_a   1.000
_cell.length_b   1.000
_cell.length_c   1.000
_cell.angle_alpha   90.00
_cell.angle_beta   90.00
_cell.angle_gamma   90.00
#
_symmetry.space_group_name_H-M   'P 1'
#
loop_
_entity.id
_entity.type
_entity.pdbx_description
1 polymer ?
#
loop_
_entity_poly.entity_id
_entity_poly.type
_entity_poly.pdbx_seq_one_letter_code
_entity_poly.pdbx_strand_id
1 'polypeptide(L)'
;MRILLLVSLIILILMSIVNAQSVSGYGSKTRTGRNHFYRGRSTNFMRNVYQGPTTPLGYVTTAAILVLFLMALHHLWSNRLPIPSNEDYVKNSLVVVEGQNDCNPFLSGLWSSRYYQYDRFHGPFQLSLLFDSEKSKVTGNGIDDIGQFVVKGSYAINTNRLALVKTYPRQNHGHDVTIQVSWNSTQTQFEGKWFIKTKYSSDEGRFELQHEKH
;
A
#
# COMPACT_ATOMS: atom_id res chain seq x y z
N MET A 1 6.54 -11.11 -6.63
CA MET A 1 7.26 -11.41 -7.89
C MET A 1 6.35 -11.54 -9.12
N ARG A 2 5.18 -12.20 -9.03
CA ARG A 2 4.26 -12.40 -10.18
C ARG A 2 3.69 -11.11 -10.79
N ILE A 3 3.42 -10.08 -9.98
CA ILE A 3 2.87 -8.78 -10.45
C ILE A 3 3.88 -8.03 -11.33
N LEU A 4 5.17 -8.05 -10.98
CA LEU A 4 6.24 -7.41 -11.76
C LEU A 4 6.40 -8.02 -13.16
N LEU A 5 6.27 -9.35 -13.28
CA LEU A 5 6.30 -10.03 -14.58
C LEU A 5 5.09 -9.66 -15.44
N LEU A 6 3.92 -9.50 -14.82
CA LEU A 6 2.70 -9.10 -15.51
C LEU A 6 2.78 -7.66 -16.04
N VAL A 7 3.31 -6.74 -15.23
CA VAL A 7 3.52 -5.34 -15.63
C VAL A 7 4.56 -5.23 -16.76
N SER A 8 5.69 -5.94 -16.67
CA SER A 8 6.68 -5.99 -17.76
C SER A 8 6.09 -6.56 -19.06
N LEU A 9 5.26 -7.60 -18.98
CA LEU A 9 4.60 -8.19 -20.14
C LEU A 9 3.63 -7.20 -20.80
N ILE A 10 2.84 -6.46 -20.00
CA ILE A 10 1.93 -5.42 -20.50
C ILE A 10 2.70 -4.30 -21.20
N ILE A 11 3.82 -3.84 -20.62
CA ILE A 11 4.68 -2.81 -21.23
C ILE A 11 5.25 -3.30 -22.58
N LEU A 12 5.72 -4.55 -22.64
CA LEU A 12 6.24 -5.15 -23.88
C LEU A 12 5.17 -5.26 -24.98
N ILE A 13 3.95 -5.64 -24.63
CA ILE A 13 2.82 -5.72 -25.57
C ILE A 13 2.45 -4.31 -26.08
N LEU A 14 2.43 -3.31 -25.21
CA LEU A 14 2.12 -1.93 -25.63
C LEU A 14 3.23 -1.37 -26.55
N MET A 15 4.50 -1.66 -26.26
CA MET A 15 5.64 -1.26 -27.10
C MET A 15 5.58 -1.92 -28.49
N SER A 16 5.16 -3.18 -28.60
CA SER A 16 5.06 -3.87 -29.89
C SER A 16 3.93 -3.30 -30.78
N ILE A 17 2.80 -2.93 -30.17
CA ILE A 17 1.67 -2.30 -30.88
C ILE A 17 2.07 -0.93 -31.46
N VAL A 18 2.80 -0.12 -30.68
CA VAL A 18 3.29 1.19 -31.15
C VAL A 18 4.27 1.04 -32.32
N ASN A 19 5.20 0.08 -32.25
CA ASN A 19 6.15 -0.17 -33.33
C ASN A 19 5.47 -0.66 -34.62
N ALA A 20 4.44 -1.50 -34.51
CA ALA A 20 3.73 -2.03 -35.68
C ALA A 20 3.01 -0.95 -36.49
N GLN A 21 2.55 0.14 -35.86
CA GLN A 21 1.89 1.24 -36.56
C GLN A 21 2.85 2.14 -37.36
N SER A 22 4.15 2.12 -37.03
CA SER A 22 5.16 2.93 -37.75
C SER A 22 5.54 2.37 -39.13
N VAL A 23 5.23 1.10 -39.41
CA VAL A 23 5.73 0.40 -40.62
C VAL A 23 4.72 0.44 -41.78
N SER A 24 3.43 0.76 -41.56
CA SER A 24 2.41 0.68 -42.63
C SER A 24 2.39 1.85 -43.62
N GLY A 25 3.31 2.81 -43.51
CA GLY A 25 3.35 4.03 -44.33
C GLY A 25 4.18 3.97 -45.64
N TYR A 26 4.73 2.81 -46.04
CA TYR A 26 5.43 2.70 -47.32
C TYR A 26 4.45 2.40 -48.46
N GLY A 27 3.83 3.46 -48.97
CA GLY A 27 3.05 3.42 -50.20
C GLY A 27 3.91 2.94 -51.38
N SER A 28 3.54 1.78 -51.93
CA SER A 28 4.02 1.30 -53.23
C SER A 28 3.62 2.29 -54.32
N LYS A 29 4.56 3.12 -54.77
CA LYS A 29 4.42 3.89 -56.02
C LYS A 29 4.55 2.91 -57.19
N THR A 30 3.44 2.46 -57.73
CA THR A 30 3.39 1.84 -59.06
C THR A 30 3.85 2.87 -60.08
N ARG A 31 5.00 2.60 -60.68
CA ARG A 31 5.66 3.44 -61.69
C ARG A 31 5.16 3.03 -63.08
N THR A 32 4.16 3.73 -63.59
CA THR A 32 3.84 3.77 -65.02
C THR A 32 4.08 5.19 -65.52
N GLY A 33 5.01 5.37 -66.46
CA GLY A 33 5.10 6.65 -67.19
C GLY A 33 6.44 6.96 -67.84
N ARG A 34 6.39 6.95 -69.17
CA ARG A 34 7.41 7.29 -70.19
C ARG A 34 8.28 8.53 -69.92
N ASN A 35 9.50 8.41 -70.44
CA ASN A 35 10.40 9.41 -71.05
C ASN A 35 9.90 10.85 -71.16
N HIS A 36 10.70 11.81 -70.68
CA HIS A 36 11.24 12.88 -71.52
C HIS A 36 12.49 13.50 -70.87
N PHE A 37 13.42 13.83 -71.77
CA PHE A 37 14.72 14.45 -71.59
C PHE A 37 14.57 15.89 -71.04
N TYR A 38 15.34 16.30 -70.03
CA TYR A 38 15.99 17.62 -69.96
C TYR A 38 17.00 17.67 -68.80
N ARG A 39 18.17 18.24 -69.09
CA ARG A 39 19.35 18.39 -68.24
C ARG A 39 19.19 19.65 -67.37
N GLY A 40 19.09 19.49 -66.06
CA GLY A 40 19.00 20.60 -65.11
C GLY A 40 19.55 20.22 -63.74
N ARG A 41 20.65 20.86 -63.35
CA ARG A 41 21.36 20.69 -62.08
C ARG A 41 20.52 21.35 -60.96
N SER A 42 19.99 20.56 -60.03
CA SER A 42 19.28 21.09 -58.85
C SER A 42 19.73 20.35 -57.59
N THR A 43 20.41 21.08 -56.71
CA THR A 43 20.81 20.66 -55.37
C THR A 43 19.64 20.85 -54.41
N ASN A 44 18.76 19.86 -54.32
CA ASN A 44 17.73 19.84 -53.28
C ASN A 44 18.14 18.89 -52.17
N PHE A 45 18.78 19.47 -51.16
CA PHE A 45 19.02 18.88 -49.86
C PHE A 45 17.66 18.71 -49.18
N MET A 46 17.05 17.52 -49.28
CA MET A 46 15.80 17.22 -48.59
C MET A 46 16.05 17.18 -47.08
N ARG A 47 15.72 18.28 -46.39
CA ARG A 47 15.46 18.24 -44.95
C ARG A 47 14.19 17.42 -44.75
N ASN A 48 14.34 16.20 -44.25
CA ASN A 48 13.24 15.48 -43.62
C ASN A 48 12.83 16.26 -42.37
N VAL A 49 11.82 17.12 -42.52
CA VAL A 49 11.14 17.74 -41.38
C VAL A 49 10.31 16.65 -40.73
N TYR A 50 10.77 16.16 -39.58
CA TYR A 50 10.02 15.20 -38.76
C TYR A 50 8.73 15.89 -38.29
N GLN A 51 7.63 15.66 -39.00
CA GLN A 51 6.31 16.10 -38.54
C GLN A 51 5.91 15.15 -37.41
N GLY A 52 6.01 15.64 -36.17
CA GLY A 52 5.50 14.93 -35.02
C GLY A 52 4.01 14.59 -35.19
N PRO A 53 3.49 13.59 -34.45
CA PRO A 53 2.10 13.18 -34.56
C PRO A 53 1.17 14.35 -34.19
N THR A 54 0.50 14.93 -35.19
CA THR A 54 -0.44 16.06 -35.02
C THR A 54 -1.86 15.62 -34.68
N THR A 55 -2.10 14.32 -34.53
CA THR A 55 -3.44 13.81 -34.22
C THR A 55 -3.67 13.84 -32.70
N PRO A 56 -4.70 14.55 -32.21
CA PRO A 56 -4.99 14.72 -30.78
C PRO A 56 -5.21 13.39 -30.03
N LEU A 57 -5.51 12.30 -30.74
CA LEU A 57 -5.70 10.96 -30.18
C LEU A 57 -4.42 10.37 -29.54
N GLY A 58 -3.23 10.74 -30.02
CA GLY A 58 -1.95 10.20 -29.52
C GLY A 58 -1.54 10.75 -28.15
N TYR A 59 -1.97 11.96 -27.81
CA TYR A 59 -1.67 12.58 -26.51
C TYR A 59 -2.53 12.00 -25.38
N VAL A 60 -3.75 11.57 -25.68
CA VAL A 60 -4.68 11.00 -24.68
C VAL A 60 -4.21 9.61 -24.23
N THR A 61 -3.75 8.77 -25.16
CA THR A 61 -3.30 7.40 -24.85
C THR A 61 -2.01 7.38 -24.02
N THR A 62 -1.06 8.26 -24.34
CA THR A 62 0.20 8.39 -23.60
C THR A 62 -0.02 8.89 -22.17
N ALA A 63 -0.93 9.85 -21.97
CA ALA A 63 -1.31 10.32 -20.63
C ALA A 63 -1.96 9.21 -19.78
N ALA A 64 -2.86 8.41 -20.35
CA ALA A 64 -3.52 7.32 -19.63
C ALA A 64 -2.53 6.23 -19.17
N ILE A 65 -1.58 5.85 -20.03
CA ILE A 65 -0.53 4.88 -19.69
C ILE A 65 0.36 5.41 -18.55
N LEU A 66 0.75 6.69 -18.60
CA LEU A 66 1.55 7.32 -17.55
C LEU A 66 0.81 7.32 -16.20
N VAL A 67 -0.48 7.65 -16.20
CA VAL A 67 -1.32 7.62 -15.00
C VAL A 67 -1.38 6.21 -14.39
N LEU A 68 -1.64 5.18 -15.21
CA LEU A 68 -1.65 3.79 -14.73
C LEU A 68 -0.27 3.35 -14.19
N PHE A 69 0.81 3.77 -14.85
CA PHE A 69 2.17 3.49 -14.38
C PHE A 69 2.45 4.16 -13.02
N LEU A 70 2.06 5.42 -12.85
CA LEU A 70 2.20 6.14 -11.58
C LEU A 70 1.37 5.51 -10.47
N MET A 71 0.14 5.06 -10.76
CA MET A 71 -0.68 4.32 -9.79
C MET A 71 -0.03 2.99 -9.39
N ALA A 72 0.50 2.23 -10.36
CA ALA A 72 1.20 0.98 -10.09
C ALA A 72 2.50 1.21 -9.27
N LEU A 73 3.25 2.25 -9.59
CA LEU A 73 4.47 2.62 -8.88
C LEU A 73 4.15 3.09 -7.45
N HIS A 74 3.12 3.90 -7.28
CA HIS A 74 2.63 4.32 -5.97
C HIS A 74 2.20 3.12 -5.13
N HIS A 75 1.45 2.17 -5.71
CA HIS A 75 1.05 0.94 -5.02
C HIS A 75 2.27 0.07 -4.65
N LEU A 76 3.26 -0.06 -5.54
CA LEU A 76 4.50 -0.78 -5.26
C LEU A 76 5.34 -0.10 -4.18
N TRP A 77 5.30 1.23 -4.09
CA TRP A 77 6.07 2.00 -3.12
C TRP A 77 5.38 2.06 -1.76
N SER A 78 4.06 2.22 -1.71
CA SER A 78 3.27 2.18 -0.48
C SER A 78 3.42 0.85 0.26
N ASN A 79 3.57 -0.25 -0.47
CA ASN A 79 3.72 -1.59 0.10
C ASN A 79 5.15 -1.91 0.58
N ARG A 80 6.10 -0.95 0.50
CA ARG A 80 7.52 -1.17 0.87
C ARG A 80 8.00 -0.38 2.07
N LEU A 81 7.16 0.47 2.67
CA LEU A 81 7.60 1.16 3.86
C LEU A 81 7.81 0.14 4.98
N PRO A 82 8.97 0.17 5.66
CA PRO A 82 9.21 -0.70 6.78
C PRO A 82 8.15 -0.42 7.85
N ILE A 83 7.50 -1.47 8.33
CA ILE A 83 6.64 -1.39 9.50
C ILE A 83 7.53 -0.83 10.63
N PRO A 84 7.16 0.30 11.24
CA PRO A 84 7.95 0.86 12.33
C PRO A 84 8.02 -0.15 13.47
N SER A 85 9.14 -0.19 14.18
CA SER A 85 9.21 -1.00 15.40
C SER A 85 8.16 -0.54 16.40
N ASN A 86 7.73 -1.40 17.31
CA ASN A 86 6.75 -1.01 18.33
C ASN A 86 7.29 0.13 19.21
N GLU A 87 8.60 0.09 19.52
CA GLU A 87 9.29 1.15 20.24
C GLU A 87 9.25 2.48 19.49
N ASP A 88 9.54 2.46 18.18
CA ASP A 88 9.50 3.67 17.36
C ASP A 88 8.07 4.20 17.18
N TYR A 89 7.10 3.31 16.97
CA TYR A 89 5.70 3.70 16.81
C TYR A 89 5.18 4.45 18.04
N VAL A 90 5.50 3.94 19.23
CA VAL A 90 5.08 4.51 20.52
C VAL A 90 5.82 5.82 20.82
N LYS A 91 7.12 5.93 20.48
CA LYS A 91 7.95 7.11 20.76
C LYS A 91 7.80 8.24 19.73
N ASN A 92 7.66 7.91 18.46
CA ASN A 92 7.82 8.85 17.35
C ASN A 92 6.50 9.54 16.97
N SER A 93 5.86 10.23 17.91
CA SER A 93 4.84 11.22 17.56
C SER A 93 5.41 12.62 17.70
N LEU A 94 5.85 13.19 16.58
CA LEU A 94 6.11 14.64 16.48
C LEU A 94 4.84 15.48 16.70
N VAL A 95 3.68 14.84 16.77
CA VAL A 95 2.39 15.45 17.06
C VAL A 95 2.09 15.25 18.54
N VAL A 96 2.51 16.23 19.37
CA VAL A 96 1.85 16.44 20.65
C VAL A 96 0.44 16.89 20.31
N VAL A 97 -0.57 16.10 20.69
CA VAL A 97 -1.97 16.48 20.49
C VAL A 97 -2.29 17.56 21.53
N GLU A 98 -2.05 18.83 21.19
CA GLU A 98 -2.48 19.95 22.03
C GLU A 98 -4.01 19.91 22.16
N GLY A 99 -4.51 19.87 23.41
CA GLY A 99 -5.95 19.79 23.71
C GLY A 99 -6.47 18.40 24.07
N GLN A 100 -5.59 17.44 24.41
CA GLN A 100 -6.02 16.10 24.78
C GLN A 100 -6.60 16.06 26.20
N ASN A 101 -7.91 15.85 26.28
CA ASN A 101 -8.71 15.64 27.49
C ASN A 101 -8.02 14.72 28.51
N ASP A 102 -8.19 15.01 29.81
CA ASP A 102 -7.66 14.33 31.01
C ASP A 102 -7.97 12.82 31.16
N CYS A 103 -8.50 12.16 30.13
CA CYS A 103 -8.86 10.75 30.20
C CYS A 103 -7.70 9.87 29.75
N ASN A 104 -7.13 9.11 30.70
CA ASN A 104 -6.18 8.03 30.40
C ASN A 104 -6.92 6.84 29.74
N PRO A 105 -6.68 6.52 28.47
CA PRO A 105 -7.38 5.42 27.78
C PRO A 105 -6.82 4.04 28.13
N PHE A 106 -5.71 3.96 28.86
CA PHE A 106 -4.99 2.72 29.15
C PHE A 106 -5.52 2.05 30.43
N LEU A 107 -6.72 1.48 30.32
CA LEU A 107 -7.41 0.80 31.42
C LEU A 107 -7.22 -0.72 31.36
N SER A 108 -6.81 -1.31 32.48
CA SER A 108 -6.76 -2.78 32.63
C SER A 108 -8.18 -3.33 32.72
N GLY A 109 -8.46 -4.43 32.02
CA GLY A 109 -9.79 -5.02 31.99
C GLY A 109 -10.06 -5.85 30.75
N LEU A 110 -11.34 -6.00 30.44
CA LEU A 110 -11.82 -6.66 29.23
C LEU A 110 -11.99 -5.66 28.10
N TRP A 111 -11.58 -6.09 26.92
CA TRP A 111 -11.60 -5.31 25.70
C TRP A 111 -12.23 -6.13 24.58
N SER A 112 -13.00 -5.46 23.75
CA SER A 112 -13.55 -5.98 22.51
C SER A 112 -12.64 -5.60 21.35
N SER A 113 -12.22 -6.58 20.55
CA SER A 113 -11.38 -6.36 19.37
C SER A 113 -12.07 -6.80 18.08
N ARG A 114 -11.80 -6.08 17.00
CA ARG A 114 -12.18 -6.48 15.65
C ARG A 114 -11.06 -6.15 14.67
N TYR A 115 -10.92 -6.96 13.63
CA TYR A 115 -9.95 -6.71 12.58
C TYR A 115 -10.55 -6.94 11.20
N TYR A 116 -10.05 -6.21 10.22
CA TYR A 116 -10.46 -6.32 8.83
C TYR A 116 -9.46 -7.18 8.06
N GLN A 117 -9.95 -8.24 7.42
CA GLN A 117 -9.14 -9.14 6.60
C GLN A 117 -10.03 -9.80 5.53
N TYR A 118 -9.52 -9.93 4.30
CA TYR A 118 -10.24 -10.51 3.16
C TYR A 118 -11.61 -9.85 2.91
N ASP A 119 -11.61 -8.51 2.89
CA ASP A 119 -12.79 -7.68 2.63
C ASP A 119 -13.97 -7.85 3.61
N ARG A 120 -13.67 -8.32 4.83
CA ARG A 120 -14.66 -8.46 5.91
C ARG A 120 -14.06 -8.14 7.28
N PHE A 121 -14.92 -7.69 8.19
CA PHE A 121 -14.59 -7.61 9.61
C PHE A 121 -14.75 -8.98 10.27
N HIS A 122 -13.82 -9.29 11.17
CA HIS A 122 -13.89 -10.44 12.08
C HIS A 122 -13.96 -9.92 13.53
N GLY A 123 -14.70 -10.64 14.37
CA GLY A 123 -15.03 -10.23 15.73
C GLY A 123 -16.49 -9.75 15.89
N PRO A 124 -16.87 -9.19 17.04
CA PRO A 124 -15.98 -8.84 18.16
C PRO A 124 -15.40 -10.07 18.87
N PHE A 125 -14.13 -9.98 19.26
CA PHE A 125 -13.44 -10.97 20.09
C PHE A 125 -13.01 -10.34 21.41
N GLN A 126 -13.23 -11.06 22.49
CA GLN A 126 -12.86 -10.59 23.82
C GLN A 126 -11.39 -10.86 24.11
N LEU A 127 -10.71 -9.89 24.71
CA LEU A 127 -9.36 -10.01 25.19
C LEU A 127 -9.19 -9.26 26.50
N SER A 128 -8.35 -9.77 27.38
CA SER A 128 -7.98 -9.10 28.64
C SER A 128 -6.63 -8.42 28.50
N LEU A 129 -6.55 -7.14 28.86
CA LEU A 129 -5.31 -6.37 28.93
C LEU A 129 -5.01 -5.95 30.37
N LEU A 130 -3.74 -6.03 30.73
CA LEU A 130 -3.17 -5.57 31.98
C LEU A 130 -2.08 -4.54 31.68
N PHE A 131 -2.34 -3.29 32.03
CA PHE A 131 -1.43 -2.17 31.84
C PHE A 131 -0.58 -1.96 33.10
N ASP A 132 0.73 -2.04 32.93
CA ASP A 132 1.74 -1.67 33.92
C ASP A 132 2.15 -0.21 33.67
N SER A 133 1.71 0.70 34.55
CA SER A 133 1.99 2.14 34.48
C SER A 133 3.44 2.49 34.76
N GLU A 134 4.14 1.70 35.59
CA GLU A 134 5.53 1.97 35.94
C GLU A 134 6.46 1.66 34.76
N LYS A 135 6.16 0.58 34.03
CA LYS A 135 7.01 0.13 32.91
C LYS A 135 6.52 0.58 31.53
N SER A 136 5.34 1.21 31.45
CA SER A 136 4.67 1.49 30.17
C SER A 136 4.55 0.23 29.29
N LYS A 137 4.23 -0.90 29.93
CA LYS A 137 4.08 -2.21 29.31
C LYS A 137 2.66 -2.71 29.45
N VAL A 138 2.24 -3.51 28.49
CA VAL A 138 0.93 -4.16 28.50
C VAL A 138 1.11 -5.66 28.24
N THR A 139 0.38 -6.47 28.99
CA THR A 139 0.27 -7.90 28.76
C THR A 139 -1.20 -8.27 28.66
N GLY A 140 -1.49 -9.42 28.06
CA GLY A 140 -2.87 -9.85 27.90
C GLY A 140 -3.00 -11.23 27.30
N ASN A 141 -4.24 -11.66 27.18
CA ASN A 141 -4.61 -12.89 26.49
C ASN A 141 -6.03 -12.75 25.92
N GLY A 142 -6.39 -13.66 25.02
CA GLY A 142 -7.73 -13.70 24.44
C GLY A 142 -7.92 -14.93 23.56
N ILE A 143 -9.10 -15.01 22.94
CA ILE A 143 -9.48 -16.07 22.02
C ILE A 143 -10.16 -15.44 20.81
N ASP A 144 -9.77 -15.85 19.62
CA ASP A 144 -10.44 -15.51 18.36
C ASP A 144 -10.72 -16.76 17.51
N ASP A 145 -11.04 -16.56 16.24
CA ASP A 145 -11.29 -17.61 15.26
C ASP A 145 -10.03 -18.44 14.90
N ILE A 146 -8.82 -17.92 15.14
CA ILE A 146 -7.56 -18.66 14.97
C ILE A 146 -7.28 -19.52 16.21
N GLY A 147 -7.54 -18.98 17.42
CA GLY A 147 -7.48 -19.72 18.66
C GLY A 147 -7.06 -18.88 19.87
N GLN A 148 -6.50 -19.54 20.87
CA GLN A 148 -5.99 -18.85 22.07
C GLN A 148 -4.68 -18.14 21.77
N PHE A 149 -4.55 -16.91 22.25
CA PHE A 149 -3.36 -16.09 22.05
C PHE A 149 -2.93 -15.36 23.32
N VAL A 150 -1.66 -14.99 23.35
CA VAL A 150 -1.09 -14.06 24.34
C VAL A 150 -0.70 -12.76 23.66
N VAL A 151 -0.75 -11.67 24.41
CA VAL A 151 -0.39 -10.34 23.94
C VAL A 151 0.69 -9.76 24.85
N LYS A 152 1.70 -9.12 24.24
CA LYS A 152 2.70 -8.31 24.92
C LYS A 152 2.91 -7.02 24.15
N GLY A 153 3.16 -5.92 24.83
CA GLY A 153 3.31 -4.64 24.15
C GLY A 153 3.84 -3.52 25.01
N SER A 154 3.79 -2.32 24.44
CA SER A 154 4.07 -1.06 25.11
C SER A 154 3.06 0.00 24.69
N TYR A 155 2.93 1.02 25.52
CA TYR A 155 2.05 2.13 25.25
C TYR A 155 2.71 3.44 25.68
N ALA A 156 2.16 4.57 25.22
CA ALA A 156 2.61 5.89 25.58
C ALA A 156 1.42 6.79 25.87
N ILE A 157 1.38 7.32 27.10
CA ILE A 157 0.32 8.22 27.57
C ILE A 157 0.35 9.55 26.79
N ASN A 158 1.54 10.10 26.57
CA ASN A 158 1.73 11.37 25.86
C ASN A 158 1.32 11.34 24.38
N THR A 159 1.29 10.15 23.77
CA THR A 159 0.94 9.99 22.35
C THR A 159 -0.40 9.28 22.15
N ASN A 160 -0.97 8.74 23.23
CA ASN A 160 -2.10 7.82 23.25
C ASN A 160 -1.98 6.71 22.19
N ARG A 161 -0.78 6.14 22.06
CA ARG A 161 -0.49 5.02 21.17
C ARG A 161 -0.27 3.74 21.96
N LEU A 162 -0.71 2.65 21.35
CA LEU A 162 -0.58 1.29 21.84
C LEU A 162 0.03 0.43 20.74
N ALA A 163 1.09 -0.29 21.09
CA ALA A 163 1.74 -1.25 20.20
C ALA A 163 1.78 -2.62 20.87
N LEU A 164 1.21 -3.62 20.21
CA LEU A 164 1.06 -4.98 20.72
C LEU A 164 1.73 -5.98 19.76
N VAL A 165 2.13 -7.10 20.32
CA VAL A 165 2.53 -8.32 19.62
C VAL A 165 1.64 -9.43 20.14
N LYS A 166 0.88 -10.03 19.23
CA LYS A 166 -0.01 -11.16 19.48
C LYS A 166 0.65 -12.43 18.98
N THR A 167 0.76 -13.42 19.86
CA THR A 167 1.43 -14.70 19.58
C THR A 167 0.47 -15.85 19.89
N TYR A 168 0.39 -16.83 18.99
CA TYR A 168 -0.39 -18.07 19.17
C TYR A 168 0.55 -19.22 19.57
N PRO A 169 0.50 -19.73 20.81
CA PRO A 169 1.45 -20.74 21.26
C PRO A 169 1.40 -22.07 20.49
N ARG A 170 0.24 -22.42 19.89
CA ARG A 170 0.03 -23.71 19.21
C ARG A 170 -0.51 -23.56 17.77
N GLN A 171 -0.74 -22.34 17.30
CA GLN A 171 -1.37 -22.06 16.01
C GLN A 171 -0.51 -21.07 15.20
N ASN A 172 -0.95 -20.77 13.98
CA ASN A 172 -0.39 -19.72 13.12
C ASN A 172 1.08 -19.91 12.69
N HIS A 173 1.59 -21.15 12.65
CA HIS A 173 2.97 -21.46 12.24
C HIS A 173 4.05 -20.65 13.01
N GLY A 174 3.74 -20.18 14.22
CA GLY A 174 4.63 -19.34 15.02
C GLY A 174 4.78 -17.90 14.53
N HIS A 175 3.86 -17.40 13.70
CA HIS A 175 3.87 -16.00 13.27
C HIS A 175 3.29 -15.08 14.34
N ASP A 176 4.05 -14.03 14.64
CA ASP A 176 3.61 -12.91 15.46
C ASP A 176 2.79 -11.92 14.62
N VAL A 177 1.70 -11.43 15.20
CA VAL A 177 0.89 -10.35 14.64
C VAL A 177 1.21 -9.07 15.39
N THR A 178 1.80 -8.09 14.71
CA THR A 178 2.05 -6.77 15.25
C THR A 178 0.79 -5.92 15.12
N ILE A 179 0.37 -5.24 16.18
CA ILE A 179 -0.80 -4.35 16.19
C ILE A 179 -0.34 -2.98 16.65
N GLN A 180 -0.64 -1.94 15.89
CA GLN A 180 -0.27 -0.55 16.20
C GLN A 180 -1.50 0.33 16.04
N VAL A 181 -1.95 0.91 17.15
CA VAL A 181 -3.20 1.68 17.23
C VAL A 181 -3.03 2.96 18.04
N SER A 182 -3.86 3.94 17.72
CA SER A 182 -3.95 5.24 18.41
C SER A 182 -5.36 5.45 18.94
N TRP A 183 -5.47 6.13 20.09
CA TRP A 183 -6.75 6.44 20.69
C TRP A 183 -7.56 7.42 19.83
N ASN A 184 -8.78 7.02 19.46
CA ASN A 184 -9.78 7.87 18.86
C ASN A 184 -10.75 8.32 19.97
N SER A 185 -10.59 9.56 20.46
CA SER A 185 -11.41 10.13 21.53
C SER A 185 -12.88 10.33 21.15
N THR A 186 -13.17 10.51 19.85
CA THR A 186 -14.55 10.69 19.36
C THR A 186 -15.33 9.38 19.43
N GLN A 187 -14.68 8.27 19.12
CA GLN A 187 -15.29 6.93 19.12
C GLN A 187 -15.04 6.15 20.40
N THR A 188 -14.22 6.69 21.31
CA THR A 188 -13.82 6.04 22.57
C THR A 188 -13.24 4.64 22.37
N GLN A 189 -12.37 4.49 21.36
CA GLN A 189 -11.71 3.24 21.01
C GLN A 189 -10.31 3.51 20.44
N PHE A 190 -9.46 2.50 20.46
CA PHE A 190 -8.21 2.51 19.71
C PHE A 190 -8.44 2.04 18.27
N GLU A 191 -7.83 2.73 17.32
CA GLU A 191 -7.89 2.40 15.89
C GLU A 191 -6.50 2.40 15.26
N GLY A 192 -6.28 1.52 14.30
CA GLY A 192 -5.03 1.48 13.55
C GLY A 192 -4.93 0.25 12.67
N LYS A 193 -3.77 -0.38 12.65
CA LYS A 193 -3.49 -1.54 11.79
C LYS A 193 -2.90 -2.71 12.55
N TRP A 194 -3.18 -3.91 12.04
CA TRP A 194 -2.40 -5.10 12.33
C TRP A 194 -1.48 -5.40 11.13
N PHE A 195 -0.37 -6.08 11.40
CA PHE A 195 0.64 -6.47 10.43
C PHE A 195 1.11 -7.89 10.71
N ILE A 196 1.31 -8.66 9.65
CA ILE A 196 2.02 -9.95 9.67
C ILE A 196 3.20 -9.81 8.72
N LYS A 197 4.39 -10.16 9.19
CA LYS A 197 5.60 -10.18 8.35
C LYS A 197 6.29 -11.53 8.49
N THR A 198 6.32 -12.27 7.39
CA THR A 198 7.06 -13.53 7.28
C THR A 198 8.24 -13.35 6.32
N LYS A 199 9.04 -14.40 6.13
CA LYS A 199 10.09 -14.42 5.10
C LYS A 199 9.52 -14.30 3.68
N TYR A 200 8.27 -14.72 3.46
CA TYR A 200 7.70 -14.91 2.12
C TYR A 200 6.53 -13.97 1.80
N SER A 201 5.91 -13.40 2.82
CA SER A 201 4.71 -12.59 2.70
C SER A 201 4.67 -11.49 3.76
N SER A 202 3.95 -10.43 3.43
CA SER A 202 3.51 -9.43 4.37
C SER A 202 2.03 -9.20 4.16
N ASP A 203 1.28 -9.05 5.25
CA ASP A 203 -0.15 -8.73 5.20
C ASP A 203 -0.45 -7.66 6.25
N GLU A 204 -1.48 -6.86 6.01
CA GLU A 204 -1.94 -5.83 6.93
C GLU A 204 -3.44 -5.61 6.81
N GLY A 205 -4.05 -5.06 7.86
CA GLY A 205 -5.45 -4.70 7.83
C GLY A 205 -5.82 -3.77 8.97
N ARG A 206 -7.04 -3.23 8.92
CA ARG A 206 -7.55 -2.36 9.99
C ARG A 206 -7.74 -3.16 11.27
N PHE A 207 -7.42 -2.54 12.40
CA PHE A 207 -7.63 -3.10 13.73
C PHE A 207 -8.33 -2.07 14.62
N GLU A 208 -9.26 -2.54 15.44
CA GLU A 208 -9.99 -1.71 16.38
C GLU A 208 -10.12 -2.42 17.73
N LEU A 209 -10.06 -1.63 18.80
CA LEU A 209 -10.00 -2.11 20.17
C LEU A 209 -10.77 -1.18 21.11
N GLN A 210 -11.82 -1.69 21.75
CA GLN A 210 -12.74 -0.92 22.58
C GLN A 210 -12.81 -1.51 24.00
N HIS A 211 -12.70 -0.68 25.03
CA HIS A 211 -12.80 -1.14 26.42
C HIS A 211 -14.26 -1.50 26.75
N GLU A 212 -14.49 -2.67 27.35
CA GLU A 212 -15.84 -3.06 27.78
C GLU A 212 -16.21 -2.27 29.05
N LYS A 213 -17.34 -1.56 29.01
CA LYS A 213 -17.87 -0.90 30.20
C LYS A 213 -18.56 -1.96 31.06
N HIS A 214 -18.05 -2.17 32.26
CA HIS A 214 -18.75 -2.94 33.29
C HIS A 214 -19.90 -2.14 33.89
#